data_AF-A0A285B8K8-F1
#
_entry.id   AF-A0A285B8K8-F1
#
_cell.length_a   1.000
_cell.length_b   1.000
_cell.length_c   1.000
_cell.angle_alpha   90.00
_cell.angle_beta   90.00
_cell.angle_gamma   90.00
#
_symmetry.space_group_name_H-M   'P 1'
#
loop_
_entity.id
_entity.type
_entity.pdbx_description
1 polymer ?
#
loop_
_entity_poly.entity_id
_entity_poly.type
_entity_poly.pdbx_seq_one_letter_code
_entity_poly.pdbx_strand_id
1 'polypeptide(L)'
;MSSLTPVVISGIAPSLDGILYEALSQVIPSNEPDTVLARLKEILLFNDELGVFHASSLRFGITPEQGIGAASSVRCDYLGDEKLSSAMFSPRSRGGKFTRVITTGGPTKKRMTTRPAYSAPYLTFDFVGDDESVEILLNHAHVGVGYDYFSAANGEFNNVMIIPLDCDTSISFEGMATRPVPVNKGLDGIRGVSPLVPPYFIGDKTSVVYPAPVRTQLISALLRG
;
A
#
# COMPACT_ATOMS: atom_id res chain seq x y z
N MET A 1 7.35 9.98 -0.97
CA MET A 1 7.78 9.26 0.25
C MET A 1 8.85 8.24 -0.11
N SER A 2 9.96 8.14 0.64
CA SER A 2 10.88 7.00 0.49
C SER A 2 10.37 5.83 1.33
N SER A 3 10.27 4.63 0.73
CA SER A 3 9.82 3.43 1.45
C SER A 3 10.90 2.35 1.50
N LEU A 4 10.81 1.47 2.49
CA LEU A 4 11.58 0.21 2.49
C LEU A 4 11.03 -0.68 1.36
N THR A 5 11.74 -0.76 0.24
CA THR A 5 11.39 -1.66 -0.88
C THR A 5 12.07 -3.02 -0.70
N PRO A 6 11.48 -4.12 -1.19
CA PRO A 6 10.45 -4.22 -2.24
C PRO A 6 8.99 -4.27 -1.75
N VAL A 7 8.05 -3.69 -2.53
CA VAL A 7 6.60 -3.66 -2.24
C VAL A 7 5.85 -4.68 -3.09
N VAL A 8 5.04 -5.52 -2.45
CA VAL A 8 4.15 -6.48 -3.13
C VAL A 8 2.77 -5.84 -3.32
N ILE A 9 2.34 -5.68 -4.58
CA ILE A 9 0.97 -5.23 -4.92
C ILE A 9 0.20 -6.44 -5.45
N SER A 10 -0.78 -6.92 -4.70
CA SER A 10 -1.59 -8.10 -5.06
C SER A 10 -2.97 -7.73 -5.62
N GLY A 11 -3.00 -6.85 -6.63
CA GLY A 11 -4.25 -6.44 -7.29
C GLY A 11 -4.36 -4.93 -7.42
N ILE A 12 -5.33 -4.33 -6.72
CA ILE A 12 -5.65 -2.90 -6.79
C ILE A 12 -4.57 -2.10 -6.05
N ALA A 13 -4.09 -1.02 -6.68
CA ALA A 13 -3.18 -0.08 -6.04
C ALA A 13 -3.89 0.58 -4.84
N PRO A 14 -3.31 0.55 -3.62
CA PRO A 14 -3.93 1.18 -2.47
C PRO A 14 -4.05 2.69 -2.68
N SER A 15 -5.09 3.29 -2.11
CA SER A 15 -5.35 4.72 -2.16
C SER A 15 -4.93 5.40 -0.86
N LEU A 16 -4.51 6.66 -0.94
CA LEU A 16 -4.01 7.40 0.23
C LEU A 16 -5.07 7.50 1.34
N ASP A 17 -6.33 7.72 0.98
CA ASP A 17 -7.44 7.75 1.93
C ASP A 17 -7.61 6.42 2.70
N GLY A 18 -7.36 5.28 2.06
CA GLY A 18 -7.35 3.98 2.73
C GLY A 18 -6.20 3.83 3.73
N ILE A 19 -5.04 4.38 3.40
CA ILE A 19 -3.87 4.40 4.29
C ILE A 19 -4.13 5.31 5.49
N LEU A 20 -4.68 6.51 5.25
CA LEU A 20 -5.02 7.46 6.30
C LEU A 20 -6.18 6.98 7.18
N TYR A 21 -7.15 6.27 6.61
CA TYR A 21 -8.20 5.60 7.39
C TYR A 21 -7.59 4.59 8.37
N GLU A 22 -6.64 3.78 7.93
CA GLU A 22 -5.92 2.84 8.80
C GLU A 22 -5.06 3.56 9.85
N ALA A 23 -4.41 4.67 9.48
CA ALA A 23 -3.67 5.48 10.44
C ALA A 23 -4.60 6.05 11.53
N LEU A 24 -5.75 6.58 11.13
CA LEU A 24 -6.75 7.13 12.05
C LEU A 24 -7.38 6.05 12.94
N SER A 25 -7.62 4.84 12.41
CA SER A 25 -8.19 3.74 13.20
C SER A 25 -7.28 3.27 14.33
N GLN A 26 -5.95 3.46 14.20
CA GLN A 26 -4.98 3.18 15.27
C GLN A 26 -4.97 4.26 16.37
N VAL A 27 -5.34 5.50 16.03
CA VAL A 27 -5.26 6.66 16.93
C VAL A 27 -6.60 6.93 17.63
N ILE A 28 -7.72 6.69 16.94
CA ILE A 28 -9.06 6.95 17.47
C ILE A 28 -9.48 5.74 18.32
N PRO A 29 -9.88 5.94 19.60
CA PRO A 29 -10.38 4.88 20.47
C PRO A 29 -11.84 4.52 20.14
N SER A 30 -12.15 4.26 18.87
CA SER A 30 -13.47 3.85 18.39
C SER A 30 -13.32 2.83 17.27
N ASN A 31 -14.15 1.79 17.31
CA ASN A 31 -14.24 0.80 16.23
C ASN A 31 -15.36 1.15 15.23
N GLU A 32 -16.01 2.30 15.37
CA GLU A 32 -17.10 2.72 14.49
C GLU A 32 -16.55 3.36 13.20
N PRO A 33 -16.80 2.77 12.01
CA PRO A 33 -16.27 3.29 10.75
C PRO A 33 -16.68 4.73 10.45
N ASP A 34 -17.91 5.12 10.81
CA ASP A 34 -18.43 6.46 10.56
C ASP A 34 -17.67 7.54 11.34
N THR A 35 -17.19 7.22 12.54
CA THR A 35 -16.37 8.15 13.34
C THR A 35 -15.02 8.40 12.66
N VAL A 36 -14.38 7.34 12.16
CA VAL A 36 -13.09 7.44 11.45
C VAL A 36 -13.28 8.18 10.13
N LEU A 37 -14.36 7.90 9.40
CA LEU A 37 -14.70 8.58 8.15
C LEU A 37 -14.99 10.06 8.34
N ALA A 38 -15.69 10.45 9.41
CA ALA A 38 -15.94 11.84 9.72
C ALA A 38 -14.62 12.59 9.95
N ARG A 39 -13.70 12.01 10.73
CA ARG A 39 -12.37 12.61 10.95
C ARG A 39 -11.53 12.64 9.66
N LEU A 40 -11.65 11.63 8.80
CA LEU A 40 -10.97 11.63 7.50
C LEU A 40 -11.46 12.75 6.58
N LYS A 41 -12.75 13.08 6.61
CA LYS A 41 -13.35 14.22 5.86
C LYS A 41 -12.88 15.59 6.35
N GLU A 42 -12.36 15.68 7.58
CA GLU A 42 -11.75 16.91 8.09
C GLU A 42 -10.31 17.09 7.56
N ILE A 43 -9.65 16.01 7.14
CA ILE A 43 -8.26 16.01 6.67
C ILE A 43 -8.20 16.05 5.13
N LEU A 44 -9.04 15.26 4.46
CA LEU A 44 -9.09 15.16 3.00
C LEU A 44 -10.39 15.75 2.46
N LEU A 45 -10.29 16.49 1.36
CA LEU A 45 -11.46 16.98 0.64
C LEU A 45 -12.27 15.79 0.09
N PHE A 46 -13.58 15.82 0.32
CA PHE A 46 -14.50 14.80 -0.17
C PHE A 46 -15.28 15.30 -1.38
N ASN A 47 -15.37 14.47 -2.42
CA ASN A 47 -16.16 14.76 -3.60
C ASN A 47 -17.53 14.07 -3.47
N ASP A 48 -18.57 14.85 -3.14
CA ASP A 48 -19.92 14.32 -2.96
C ASP A 48 -20.55 13.78 -4.25
N GLU A 49 -20.20 14.35 -5.41
CA GLU A 49 -20.75 13.92 -6.70
C GLU A 49 -20.29 12.50 -7.08
N LEU A 50 -19.04 12.18 -6.76
CA LEU A 50 -18.40 10.91 -7.07
C LEU A 50 -18.39 9.94 -5.90
N GLY A 51 -18.68 10.41 -4.68
CA GLY A 51 -18.61 9.63 -3.45
C GLY A 51 -17.18 9.17 -3.14
N VAL A 52 -16.16 9.97 -3.45
CA VAL A 52 -14.73 9.62 -3.25
C VAL A 52 -13.96 10.75 -2.59
N PHE A 53 -12.88 10.42 -1.89
CA PHE A 53 -11.93 11.43 -1.42
C PHE A 53 -11.02 11.93 -2.55
N HIS A 54 -10.59 13.18 -2.48
CA HIS A 54 -9.50 13.73 -3.30
C HIS A 54 -8.16 13.16 -2.84
N ALA A 55 -7.95 11.89 -3.17
CA ALA A 55 -6.80 11.08 -2.82
C ALA A 55 -6.55 10.04 -3.90
N SER A 56 -5.38 10.07 -4.53
CA SER A 56 -5.04 9.15 -5.61
C SER A 56 -4.72 7.75 -5.11
N SER A 57 -4.81 6.77 -6.01
CA SER A 57 -4.14 5.50 -5.81
C SER A 57 -2.64 5.63 -5.99
N LEU A 58 -1.90 4.68 -5.43
CA LEU A 58 -0.45 4.62 -5.49
C LEU A 58 0.07 4.77 -6.93
N ARG A 59 1.15 5.55 -7.04
CA ARG A 59 2.08 5.55 -8.17
C ARG A 59 3.50 5.37 -7.64
N PHE A 60 4.36 4.82 -8.47
CA PHE A 60 5.79 4.69 -8.18
C PHE A 60 6.52 5.93 -8.69
N GLY A 61 7.15 6.66 -7.79
CA GLY A 61 8.05 7.74 -8.13
C GLY A 61 9.36 7.19 -8.68
N ILE A 62 9.80 7.69 -9.83
CA ILE A 62 11.07 7.36 -10.46
C ILE A 62 11.94 8.61 -10.58
N THR A 63 13.25 8.40 -10.67
CA THR A 63 14.25 9.44 -10.97
C THR A 63 14.95 9.12 -12.30
N PRO A 64 15.70 10.05 -12.91
CA PRO A 64 16.52 9.75 -14.08
C PRO A 64 17.55 8.63 -13.85
N GLU A 65 18.00 8.47 -12.61
CA GLU A 65 19.00 7.47 -12.22
C GLU A 65 18.37 6.11 -11.89
N GLN A 66 17.13 6.09 -11.41
CA GLN A 66 16.47 4.87 -10.94
C GLN A 66 14.99 4.81 -11.34
N GLY A 67 14.66 3.83 -12.18
CA GLY A 67 13.29 3.46 -12.55
C GLY A 67 12.64 2.45 -11.59
N ILE A 68 11.51 1.88 -12.02
CA ILE A 68 10.91 0.72 -11.34
C ILE A 68 11.71 -0.53 -11.69
N GLY A 69 12.16 -1.26 -10.67
CA GLY A 69 12.76 -2.57 -10.79
C GLY A 69 11.80 -3.69 -10.41
N ALA A 70 11.83 -4.80 -11.17
CA ALA A 70 11.26 -6.05 -10.70
C ALA A 70 12.13 -6.62 -9.57
N ALA A 71 11.52 -6.93 -8.44
CA ALA A 71 12.18 -7.48 -7.27
C ALA A 71 11.44 -8.72 -6.78
N SER A 72 12.05 -9.43 -5.83
CA SER A 72 11.45 -10.57 -5.17
C SER A 72 11.43 -10.35 -3.68
N SER A 73 10.24 -10.44 -3.08
CA SER A 73 10.10 -10.49 -1.62
C SER A 73 10.13 -11.96 -1.20
N VAL A 74 11.16 -12.35 -0.45
CA VAL A 74 11.32 -13.73 0.04
C VAL A 74 10.84 -13.79 1.48
N ARG A 75 9.80 -14.60 1.74
CA ARG A 75 9.20 -14.74 3.07
C ARG A 75 9.32 -16.15 3.60
N CYS A 76 9.43 -16.29 4.92
CA CYS A 76 9.07 -17.53 5.62
C CYS A 76 7.63 -17.39 6.13
N ASP A 77 6.70 -18.21 5.64
CA ASP A 77 5.29 -18.12 6.06
C ASP A 77 5.11 -18.29 7.58
N TYR A 78 4.05 -17.67 8.12
CA TYR A 78 3.68 -17.64 9.53
C TYR A 78 3.98 -18.97 10.25
N LEU A 79 4.87 -18.88 11.23
CA LEU A 79 5.26 -19.94 12.14
C LEU A 79 4.28 -19.92 13.32
N GLY A 80 3.09 -20.49 13.14
CA GLY A 80 2.17 -20.70 14.26
C GLY A 80 2.67 -21.80 15.21
N ASP A 81 2.12 -21.85 16.43
CA ASP A 81 2.52 -22.79 17.48
C ASP A 81 2.48 -24.26 17.03
N GLU A 82 1.50 -24.61 16.19
CA GLU A 82 1.39 -25.93 15.59
C GLU A 82 2.60 -26.28 14.71
N LYS A 83 3.10 -25.30 13.94
CA LYS A 83 4.26 -25.45 13.06
C LYS A 83 5.59 -25.37 13.79
N LEU A 84 5.63 -24.73 14.97
CA LEU A 84 6.79 -24.65 15.86
C LEU A 84 6.82 -25.77 16.91
N SER A 85 5.82 -26.64 16.91
CA SER A 85 5.76 -27.76 17.85
C SER A 85 6.93 -28.72 17.66
N SER A 86 7.41 -29.29 18.77
CA SER A 86 8.44 -30.34 18.78
C SER A 86 8.04 -31.60 18.03
N ALA A 87 6.73 -31.78 17.75
CA ALA A 87 6.20 -32.83 16.88
C ALA A 87 6.58 -32.63 15.40
N MET A 88 6.75 -31.38 14.95
CA MET A 88 7.11 -31.03 13.57
C MET A 88 8.63 -30.86 13.37
N PHE A 89 9.40 -30.69 14.45
CA PHE A 89 10.86 -30.59 14.44
C PHE A 89 11.49 -31.67 15.33
N SER A 90 11.64 -32.89 14.81
CA SER A 90 12.43 -33.91 15.48
C SER A 90 13.92 -33.77 15.12
N PRO A 91 14.85 -33.79 16.11
CA PRO A 91 16.27 -33.92 15.82
C PRO A 91 16.51 -35.29 15.21
N ARG A 92 16.88 -35.35 13.92
CA ARG A 92 17.04 -36.61 13.18
C ARG A 92 18.28 -37.43 13.54
N SER A 93 19.05 -37.09 14.57
CA SER A 93 20.23 -37.88 14.95
C SER A 93 20.56 -37.83 16.45
N ARG A 94 20.95 -38.99 17.01
CA ARG A 94 21.63 -39.12 18.31
C ARG A 94 22.80 -38.13 18.36
N GLY A 95 22.68 -37.06 19.15
CA GLY A 95 23.75 -36.07 19.35
C GLY A 95 23.37 -34.58 19.28
N GLY A 96 22.12 -34.23 18.99
CA GLY A 96 21.55 -32.92 19.35
C GLY A 96 22.16 -31.66 18.72
N LYS A 97 22.59 -31.69 17.44
CA LYS A 97 23.00 -30.48 16.72
C LYS A 97 22.03 -30.15 15.58
N PHE A 98 21.58 -28.89 15.51
CA PHE A 98 20.75 -28.37 14.43
C PHE A 98 21.61 -28.07 13.19
N THR A 99 21.16 -28.50 12.01
CA THR A 99 21.92 -28.39 10.76
C THR A 99 21.80 -26.99 10.14
N ARG A 100 22.89 -26.54 9.51
CA ARG A 100 23.04 -25.24 8.82
C ARG A 100 21.97 -25.03 7.73
N VAL A 101 21.51 -23.79 7.54
CA VAL A 101 20.45 -23.42 6.58
C VAL A 101 20.89 -23.69 5.13
N ILE A 102 20.09 -24.42 4.35
CA ILE A 102 20.36 -24.80 2.95
C ILE A 102 19.17 -24.41 2.06
N THR A 103 19.46 -23.82 0.89
CA THR A 103 18.54 -23.04 0.04
C THR A 103 17.81 -23.78 -1.10
N THR A 104 17.94 -25.10 -1.27
CA THR A 104 17.24 -25.86 -2.34
C THR A 104 16.21 -26.86 -1.80
N GLY A 105 14.95 -26.74 -2.26
CA GLY A 105 13.72 -27.28 -1.63
C GLY A 105 13.37 -28.74 -1.93
N GLY A 106 12.81 -29.42 -0.92
CA GLY A 106 12.14 -30.73 -1.00
C GLY A 106 10.96 -30.78 -0.01
N PRO A 107 10.11 -31.83 -0.01
CA PRO A 107 8.80 -31.86 0.64
C PRO A 107 8.79 -31.70 2.18
N THR A 108 9.95 -31.67 2.83
CA THR A 108 10.12 -31.45 4.28
C THR A 108 10.92 -30.18 4.63
N LYS A 109 11.16 -29.27 3.69
CA LYS A 109 11.90 -28.01 3.93
C LYS A 109 10.95 -26.82 4.10
N LYS A 110 11.33 -25.86 4.96
CA LYS A 110 10.58 -24.60 5.19
C LYS A 110 10.33 -23.92 3.84
N ARG A 111 9.06 -23.70 3.51
CA ARG A 111 8.67 -23.01 2.28
C ARG A 111 8.99 -21.53 2.43
N MET A 112 10.11 -21.10 1.83
CA MET A 112 10.30 -19.69 1.53
C MET A 112 9.39 -19.35 0.35
N THR A 113 8.31 -18.62 0.61
CA THR A 113 7.42 -18.14 -0.45
C THR A 113 8.04 -16.89 -1.05
N THR A 114 8.45 -16.99 -2.31
CA THR A 114 8.95 -15.85 -3.07
C THR A 114 7.78 -15.22 -3.80
N ARG A 115 7.55 -13.93 -3.57
CA ARG A 115 6.49 -13.17 -4.26
C ARG A 115 7.12 -12.16 -5.20
N PRO A 116 6.55 -11.97 -6.41
CA PRO A 116 6.95 -10.87 -7.28
C PRO A 116 6.60 -9.55 -6.57
N ALA A 117 7.55 -8.62 -6.60
CA ALA A 117 7.45 -7.34 -5.93
C ALA A 117 8.05 -6.24 -6.82
N TYR A 118 7.72 -4.99 -6.51
CA TYR A 118 8.24 -3.82 -7.19
C TYR A 118 9.20 -3.07 -6.27
N SER A 119 10.36 -2.70 -6.80
CA SER A 119 11.27 -1.75 -6.16
C SER A 119 11.22 -0.44 -6.92
N ALA A 120 11.06 0.66 -6.20
CA ALA A 120 11.07 2.02 -6.73
C ALA A 120 11.72 2.94 -5.68
N PRO A 121 12.36 4.04 -6.09
CA PRO A 121 12.96 4.95 -5.13
C PRO A 121 11.91 5.64 -4.24
N TYR A 122 10.71 5.91 -4.78
CA TYR A 122 9.64 6.58 -4.06
C TYR A 122 8.26 5.97 -4.29
N LEU A 123 7.40 6.08 -3.28
CA LEU A 123 5.96 5.91 -3.39
C LEU A 123 5.31 7.29 -3.39
N THR A 124 4.38 7.50 -4.33
CA THR A 124 3.75 8.81 -4.59
C THR A 124 2.22 8.68 -4.58
N PHE A 125 1.59 9.69 -4.00
CA PHE A 125 0.15 9.89 -3.94
C PHE A 125 -0.12 11.38 -4.12
N ASP A 126 -1.19 11.72 -4.85
CA ASP A 126 -1.71 13.08 -4.93
C ASP A 126 -2.94 13.20 -4.05
N PHE A 127 -3.12 14.33 -3.39
CA PHE A 127 -4.28 14.58 -2.56
C PHE A 127 -4.63 16.06 -2.50
N VAL A 128 -5.85 16.36 -2.06
CA VAL A 128 -6.29 17.70 -1.70
C VAL A 128 -6.81 17.65 -0.27
N GLY A 129 -6.22 18.46 0.62
CA GLY A 129 -6.53 18.41 2.04
C GLY A 129 -5.52 19.19 2.89
N ASP A 130 -5.56 18.95 4.19
CA ASP A 130 -4.63 19.47 5.19
C ASP A 130 -3.30 18.70 5.13
N ASP A 131 -2.24 19.37 4.70
CA ASP A 131 -0.91 18.79 4.52
C ASP A 131 -0.25 18.41 5.85
N GLU A 132 -0.37 19.26 6.87
CA GLU A 132 0.20 19.04 8.20
C GLU A 132 -0.38 17.78 8.86
N SER A 133 -1.71 17.64 8.83
CA SER A 133 -2.38 16.46 9.39
C SER A 133 -1.99 15.17 8.66
N VAL A 134 -1.87 15.21 7.33
CA VAL A 134 -1.43 14.05 6.52
C VAL A 134 0.00 13.66 6.87
N GLU A 135 0.91 14.64 6.96
CA GLU A 135 2.31 14.39 7.31
C GLU A 135 2.44 13.78 8.71
N ILE A 136 1.74 14.34 9.70
CA ILE A 136 1.72 13.82 11.07
C ILE A 136 1.23 12.38 11.11
N LEU A 137 0.11 12.08 10.46
CA LEU A 137 -0.44 10.73 10.45
C LEU A 137 0.52 9.72 9.81
N LEU A 138 1.12 10.06 8.66
CA LEU A 138 1.99 9.12 7.95
C LEU A 138 3.34 8.92 8.64
N ASN A 139 3.84 9.90 9.38
CA ASN A 139 5.10 9.78 10.13
C ASN A 139 4.93 9.11 11.50
N HIS A 140 3.77 9.25 12.14
CA HIS A 140 3.55 8.76 13.51
C HIS A 140 2.70 7.49 13.60
N ALA A 141 1.87 7.20 12.60
CA ALA A 141 1.15 5.94 12.56
C ALA A 141 2.03 4.83 11.98
N HIS A 142 1.93 3.64 12.55
CA HIS A 142 2.58 2.46 12.00
C HIS A 142 1.76 1.96 10.80
N VAL A 143 1.90 2.64 9.66
CA VAL A 143 1.21 2.34 8.40
C VAL A 143 2.20 2.26 7.22
N GLY A 144 1.81 1.51 6.20
CA GLY A 144 2.62 1.33 5.00
C GLY A 144 1.83 0.76 3.83
N VAL A 145 2.50 0.58 2.70
CA VAL A 145 1.90 0.08 1.45
C VAL A 145 2.22 -1.39 1.25
N GLY A 146 1.17 -2.18 1.02
CA GLY A 146 1.30 -3.57 0.58
C GLY A 146 1.07 -4.59 1.68
N TYR A 147 0.98 -5.85 1.27
CA TYR A 147 0.53 -6.96 2.13
C TYR A 147 1.47 -7.26 3.30
N ASP A 148 2.74 -6.87 3.20
CA ASP A 148 3.81 -7.37 4.06
C ASP A 148 4.41 -6.29 5.00
N TYR A 149 3.77 -5.11 5.13
CA TYR A 149 4.20 -4.02 6.02
C TYR A 149 4.40 -4.49 7.47
N PHE A 150 3.38 -5.04 8.12
CA PHE A 150 3.44 -5.45 9.53
C PHE A 150 4.44 -6.59 9.82
N SER A 151 4.83 -7.38 8.81
CA SER A 151 5.64 -8.60 9.01
C SER A 151 7.10 -8.48 8.57
N ALA A 152 7.40 -7.56 7.66
CA ALA A 152 8.73 -7.40 7.08
C ALA A 152 9.14 -5.93 6.88
N ALA A 153 8.34 -4.96 7.36
CA ALA A 153 8.50 -3.52 7.11
C ALA A 153 8.55 -3.13 5.63
N ASN A 154 8.24 -4.06 4.72
CA ASN A 154 8.20 -3.81 3.29
C ASN A 154 7.05 -2.86 2.96
N GLY A 155 7.38 -1.69 2.44
CA GLY A 155 6.44 -0.62 2.13
C GLY A 155 6.14 0.35 3.28
N GLU A 156 6.88 0.26 4.40
CA GLU A 156 6.85 1.27 5.47
C GLU A 156 7.27 2.65 4.95
N PHE A 157 6.58 3.70 5.40
CA PHE A 157 6.96 5.07 5.14
C PHE A 157 7.99 5.53 6.17
N ASN A 158 9.19 5.90 5.69
CA ASN A 158 10.26 6.39 6.58
C ASN A 158 10.48 7.90 6.48
N ASN A 159 10.28 8.45 5.27
CA ASN A 159 10.50 9.87 5.00
C ASN A 159 9.38 10.36 4.10
N VAL A 160 8.47 11.13 4.71
CA VAL A 160 7.34 11.76 4.04
C VAL A 160 7.75 13.17 3.63
N MET A 161 7.47 13.50 2.37
CA MET A 161 7.69 14.84 1.83
C MET A 161 6.46 15.19 1.02
N ILE A 162 5.90 16.36 1.29
CA ILE A 162 4.76 16.91 0.57
C ILE A 162 5.29 17.95 -0.42
N ILE A 163 4.88 17.83 -1.68
CA ILE A 163 5.28 18.72 -2.76
C ILE A 163 3.99 19.38 -3.27
N PRO A 164 3.88 20.71 -3.27
CA PRO A 164 2.70 21.38 -3.80
C PRO A 164 2.58 21.14 -5.31
N LEU A 165 1.35 20.92 -5.77
CA LEU A 165 1.02 20.73 -7.19
C LEU A 165 0.19 21.90 -7.69
N ASP A 166 0.38 22.27 -8.95
CA ASP A 166 -0.34 23.40 -9.58
C ASP A 166 -1.82 23.09 -9.88
N CYS A 167 -2.16 21.79 -9.96
CA CYS A 167 -3.51 21.34 -10.25
C CYS A 167 -3.84 20.04 -9.50
N ASP A 168 -5.14 19.81 -9.29
CA ASP A 168 -5.63 18.59 -8.65
C ASP A 168 -5.61 17.40 -9.64
N THR A 169 -4.74 16.43 -9.33
CA THR A 169 -4.57 15.18 -10.08
C THR A 169 -4.99 13.95 -9.26
N SER A 170 -5.62 14.18 -8.09
CA SER A 170 -5.96 13.13 -7.12
C SER A 170 -7.08 12.19 -7.57
N ILE A 171 -7.99 12.66 -8.43
CA ILE A 171 -9.10 11.87 -8.98
C ILE A 171 -8.88 11.44 -10.42
N SER A 172 -8.37 12.35 -11.25
CA SER A 172 -8.12 12.10 -12.68
C SER A 172 -6.97 12.94 -13.20
N PHE A 173 -6.29 12.43 -14.22
CA PHE A 173 -5.24 13.15 -14.95
C PHE A 173 -5.34 12.78 -16.43
N GLU A 174 -5.37 13.76 -17.32
CA GLU A 174 -5.45 13.55 -18.79
C GLU A 174 -6.57 12.58 -19.24
N GLY A 175 -7.74 12.64 -18.58
CA GLY A 175 -8.89 11.78 -18.89
C GLY A 175 -8.82 10.36 -18.30
N MET A 176 -7.70 9.99 -17.68
CA MET A 176 -7.54 8.72 -16.97
C MET A 176 -7.93 8.85 -15.49
N ALA A 177 -8.59 7.84 -14.95
CA ALA A 177 -8.82 7.75 -13.52
C ALA A 177 -7.50 7.56 -12.75
N THR A 178 -7.28 8.32 -11.67
CA THR A 178 -6.10 8.16 -10.81
C THR A 178 -6.37 7.40 -9.51
N ARG A 179 -7.64 7.14 -9.22
CA ARG A 179 -8.19 6.27 -8.16
C ARG A 179 -9.43 5.52 -8.66
N PRO A 180 -9.98 4.54 -7.92
CA PRO A 180 -11.28 3.97 -8.24
C PRO A 180 -12.37 5.06 -8.22
N VAL A 181 -13.10 5.17 -9.32
CA VAL A 181 -14.18 6.14 -9.52
C VAL A 181 -15.39 5.47 -10.17
N PRO A 182 -16.63 5.95 -9.96
CA PRO A 182 -17.80 5.39 -10.63
C PRO A 182 -17.73 5.48 -12.16
N VAL A 183 -18.26 4.47 -12.87
CA VAL A 183 -18.20 4.35 -14.35
C VAL A 183 -18.93 5.49 -15.09
N ASN A 184 -19.87 6.16 -14.43
CA ASN A 184 -20.72 7.21 -15.01
C ASN A 184 -19.97 8.48 -15.44
N LYS A 185 -18.68 8.65 -15.09
CA LYS A 185 -17.92 9.88 -15.38
C LYS A 185 -17.20 9.89 -16.73
N GLY A 186 -17.24 8.79 -17.49
CA GLY A 186 -16.54 8.70 -18.78
C GLY A 186 -15.01 8.76 -18.69
N LEU A 187 -14.44 8.46 -17.52
CA LEU A 187 -13.00 8.32 -17.33
C LEU A 187 -12.53 6.96 -17.83
N ASP A 188 -11.32 6.94 -18.38
CA ASP A 188 -10.69 5.72 -18.88
C ASP A 188 -9.95 4.95 -17.78
N GLY A 189 -9.95 3.62 -17.88
CA GLY A 189 -9.28 2.70 -16.97
C GLY A 189 -9.83 1.28 -17.01
N ILE A 190 -9.48 0.48 -15.99
CA ILE A 190 -9.85 -0.93 -15.90
C ILE A 190 -11.19 -1.05 -15.18
N ARG A 191 -12.20 -1.63 -15.83
CA ARG A 191 -13.51 -1.82 -15.21
C ARG A 191 -13.47 -2.89 -14.13
N GLY A 192 -14.17 -2.65 -13.03
CA GLY A 192 -14.39 -3.64 -11.99
C GLY A 192 -15.44 -3.18 -10.99
N VAL A 193 -15.39 -3.74 -9.78
CA VAL A 193 -16.35 -3.44 -8.72
C VAL A 193 -15.60 -3.16 -7.41
N SER A 194 -15.94 -2.09 -6.71
CA SER A 194 -15.29 -1.67 -5.45
C SER A 194 -16.26 -0.89 -4.56
N PRO A 195 -16.07 -0.91 -3.23
CA PRO A 195 -16.41 0.23 -2.41
C PRO A 195 -15.57 1.45 -2.82
N LEU A 196 -16.18 2.64 -2.75
CA LEU A 196 -15.54 3.91 -3.16
C LEU A 196 -14.84 4.63 -2.00
N VAL A 197 -15.26 4.31 -0.77
CA VAL A 197 -14.71 4.83 0.48
C VAL A 197 -14.18 3.69 1.35
N PRO A 198 -13.15 3.93 2.17
CA PRO A 198 -12.73 2.96 3.17
C PRO A 198 -13.83 2.73 4.21
N PRO A 199 -13.90 1.55 4.87
CA PRO A 199 -13.03 0.39 4.68
C PRO A 199 -13.35 -0.40 3.39
N TYR A 200 -12.37 -0.49 2.49
CA TYR A 200 -12.53 -0.96 1.10
C TYR A 200 -12.89 -2.45 0.90
N PHE A 201 -12.99 -3.23 1.98
CA PHE A 201 -13.34 -4.65 1.93
C PHE A 201 -14.74 -4.95 2.50
N ILE A 202 -15.45 -3.92 2.97
CA ILE A 202 -16.74 -4.02 3.66
C ILE A 202 -17.75 -3.14 2.93
N GLY A 203 -19.01 -3.55 2.91
CA GLY A 203 -20.13 -2.76 2.39
C GLY A 203 -20.45 -2.97 0.92
N ASP A 204 -21.32 -2.09 0.41
CA ASP A 204 -21.86 -2.18 -0.94
C ASP A 204 -20.81 -1.83 -1.99
N LYS A 205 -20.75 -2.67 -3.02
CA LYS A 205 -19.79 -2.51 -4.11
C LYS A 205 -20.49 -1.86 -5.29
N THR A 206 -19.83 -0.88 -5.89
CA THR A 206 -20.32 -0.17 -7.07
C THR A 206 -19.46 -0.49 -8.28
N SER A 207 -20.03 -0.36 -9.48
CA SER A 207 -19.25 -0.47 -10.71
C SER A 207 -18.30 0.71 -10.84
N VAL A 208 -17.00 0.42 -10.90
CA VAL A 208 -15.94 1.42 -10.91
C VAL A 208 -14.96 1.25 -12.07
N VAL A 209 -14.25 2.33 -12.38
CA VAL A 209 -13.07 2.37 -13.22
C VAL A 209 -11.85 2.51 -12.31
N TYR A 210 -10.96 1.53 -12.38
CA TYR A 210 -9.70 1.52 -11.66
C TYR A 210 -8.57 2.12 -12.51
N PRO A 211 -7.60 2.82 -11.89
CA PRO A 211 -6.33 3.08 -12.55
C PRO A 211 -5.59 1.77 -12.84
N ALA A 212 -4.61 1.82 -13.74
CA ALA A 212 -3.64 0.74 -13.88
C ALA A 212 -2.93 0.49 -12.53
N PRO A 213 -2.69 -0.79 -12.15
CA PRO A 213 -2.16 -1.14 -10.83
C PRO A 213 -0.70 -0.71 -10.63
N VAL A 214 0.05 -0.55 -11.73
CA VAL A 214 1.43 -0.06 -11.72
C VAL A 214 1.48 1.16 -12.63
N ARG A 215 1.79 2.32 -12.06
CA ARG A 215 1.92 3.60 -12.75
C ARG A 215 3.16 4.31 -12.23
N THR A 216 3.83 5.06 -13.09
CA THR A 216 5.04 5.81 -12.75
C THR A 216 4.77 7.32 -12.71
N GLN A 217 5.55 8.03 -11.91
CA GLN A 217 5.66 9.48 -11.94
C GLN A 217 7.13 9.87 -11.87
N LEU A 218 7.62 10.64 -12.85
CA LEU A 218 8.96 11.21 -12.77
C LEU A 218 8.92 12.37 -11.77
N ILE A 219 9.72 12.29 -10.70
CA ILE A 219 9.79 13.36 -9.70
C ILE A 219 10.99 14.25 -10.00
N SER A 220 10.84 15.17 -10.95
CA SER A 220 11.90 16.10 -11.32
C SER A 220 12.21 17.14 -10.25
N ALA A 221 11.27 17.43 -9.35
CA ALA A 221 11.44 18.38 -8.25
C ALA A 221 12.53 17.95 -7.25
N LEU A 222 12.74 16.64 -7.08
CA LEU A 222 13.79 16.08 -6.23
C LEU A 222 15.19 16.14 -6.85
N LEU A 223 15.30 16.54 -8.12
CA LEU A 223 16.57 16.67 -8.85
C LEU A 223 17.25 18.04 -8.66
N ARG A 224 16.58 18.98 -7.99
CA ARG A 224 17.10 20.35 -7.75
C ARG A 224 17.82 20.48 -6.40
N GLY A 225 18.30 19.36 -5.84
CA GLY A 225 19.17 19.31 -4.67
C GLY A 225 20.62 19.57 -5.02
#